data_AF-A0A7K3PHZ3-F1
#
_entry.id   AF-A0A7K3PHZ3-F1
#
_cell.length_a   1.000
_cell.length_b   1.000
_cell.length_c   1.000
_cell.angle_alpha   90.00
_cell.angle_beta   90.00
_cell.angle_gamma   90.00
#
_symmetry.space_group_name_H-M   'P 1'
#
loop_
_entity.id
_entity.type
_entity.pdbx_description
1 polymer ?
#
loop_
_entity_poly.entity_id
_entity_poly.type
_entity_poly.pdbx_seq_one_letter_code
_entity_poly.pdbx_strand_id
1 'polypeptide(L)'
;MTVGQEVSVRSPRRRPLWVCVGVGAAGAVLAAGRLVYSGTFVDWWVGGGLLAALVGVAFLHGVTLEVGAGAYGVRYGSLLRRHRSVPWDDIADLRVHIQYGRHGEEYFRVGVLLRDGRTRRLPLPVSGSRDDRPDFDATLDALRALHRRHGRPESDHLVVISKRVAGRGIAVPVFLCVLLLAGAGLAAWFVPVAGATKEAWTSAVPCAAGTPSAERRECLTTLDAVVAGTEVGRGKRPSRLYFADGRPLDRLTVSRDGARAFRAGDPVELTVWRGQVRVVAGEHHVWRENFTGAGSVAVVAAALALAAGWPGARVLVHRRGRRLPDDEVLPSVLPFLGVLAVTAVWLLPLCYVHPMGLPASAGPLAWAGAGTLGTLVLLVP
;
A
#
# COMPACT_ATOMS: atom_id res chain seq x y z
N MET A 1 -30.16 -15.95 45.84
CA MET A 1 -29.89 -14.96 44.77
C MET A 1 -28.39 -14.95 44.50
N THR A 2 -27.92 -15.71 43.50
CA THR A 2 -26.51 -15.70 43.11
C THR A 2 -26.31 -14.57 42.10
N VAL A 3 -25.64 -13.50 42.52
CA VAL A 3 -25.21 -12.41 41.65
C VAL A 3 -24.30 -13.04 40.58
N GLY A 4 -24.84 -13.20 39.37
CA GLY A 4 -24.09 -13.74 38.24
C GLY A 4 -22.89 -12.85 37.95
N GLN A 5 -21.72 -13.45 37.80
CA GLN A 5 -20.46 -12.76 37.56
C GLN A 5 -20.56 -11.92 36.27
N GLU A 6 -20.84 -10.63 36.40
CA GLU A 6 -20.88 -9.71 35.26
C GLU A 6 -19.46 -9.24 34.92
N VAL A 7 -19.09 -9.31 33.65
CA VAL A 7 -17.79 -8.83 33.16
C VAL A 7 -18.02 -7.50 32.49
N SER A 8 -17.48 -6.41 33.04
CA SER A 8 -17.49 -5.09 32.41
C SER A 8 -16.08 -4.62 32.09
N VAL A 9 -15.78 -4.47 30.81
CA VAL A 9 -14.49 -3.98 30.30
C VAL A 9 -14.67 -2.56 29.82
N ARG A 10 -13.84 -1.66 30.37
CA ARG A 10 -13.75 -0.26 29.97
C ARG A 10 -12.40 0.01 29.34
N SER A 11 -12.28 1.11 28.61
CA SER A 11 -11.00 1.52 28.01
C SER A 11 -9.92 1.69 29.10
N PRO A 12 -8.78 0.96 29.00
CA PRO A 12 -7.70 1.06 29.99
C PRO A 12 -7.00 2.43 29.97
N ARG A 13 -7.13 3.18 28.87
CA ARG A 13 -6.53 4.51 28.69
C ARG A 13 -7.47 5.66 29.06
N ARG A 14 -8.39 5.43 30.00
CA ARG A 14 -9.45 6.39 30.36
C ARG A 14 -8.92 7.77 30.73
N ARG A 15 -7.88 7.85 31.56
CA ARG A 15 -7.27 9.11 32.03
C ARG A 15 -6.66 9.98 30.91
N PRO A 16 -5.71 9.48 30.10
CA PRO A 16 -5.13 10.30 29.02
C PRO A 16 -6.15 10.65 27.95
N LEU A 17 -7.12 9.77 27.68
CA LEU A 17 -8.18 10.07 26.72
C LEU A 17 -9.14 11.16 27.22
N TRP A 18 -9.46 11.22 28.53
CA TRP A 18 -10.23 12.33 29.12
C TRP A 18 -9.50 13.67 29.02
N VAL A 19 -8.16 13.68 29.14
CA VAL A 19 -7.35 14.88 28.90
C VAL A 19 -7.53 15.37 27.46
N CYS A 20 -7.47 14.46 26.48
CA CYS A 20 -7.71 14.82 25.08
C CYS A 20 -9.13 15.32 24.81
N VAL A 21 -10.14 14.77 25.49
CA VAL A 21 -11.52 15.28 25.45
C VAL A 21 -11.57 16.71 26.00
N GLY A 22 -10.91 16.97 27.13
CA GLY A 22 -10.81 18.31 27.72
C GLY A 22 -10.14 19.31 26.79
N VAL A 23 -9.05 18.93 26.12
CA VAL A 23 -8.37 19.75 25.11
C VAL A 23 -9.28 20.03 23.91
N GLY A 24 -10.04 19.02 23.44
CA GLY A 24 -11.00 19.21 22.37
C GLY A 24 -12.16 20.14 22.75
N ALA A 25 -12.65 20.05 23.98
CA ALA A 25 -13.67 20.96 24.51
C ALA A 25 -13.15 22.41 24.61
N ALA A 26 -11.93 22.60 25.09
CA ALA A 26 -11.28 23.92 25.11
C ALA A 26 -11.10 24.48 23.69
N GLY A 27 -10.69 23.65 22.73
CA GLY A 27 -10.60 24.01 21.31
C GLY A 27 -11.94 24.43 20.72
N ALA A 28 -13.04 23.75 21.08
CA ALA A 28 -14.39 24.11 20.65
C ALA A 28 -14.85 25.46 21.22
N VAL A 29 -14.58 25.72 22.50
CA VAL A 29 -14.91 27.00 23.17
C VAL A 29 -14.13 28.15 22.54
N LEU A 30 -12.83 27.95 22.28
CA LEU A 30 -11.99 28.95 21.62
C LEU A 30 -12.43 29.21 20.18
N ALA A 31 -12.81 28.18 19.42
CA ALA A 31 -13.36 28.33 18.08
C ALA A 31 -14.67 29.12 18.11
N ALA A 32 -15.62 28.76 18.98
CA ALA A 32 -16.91 29.43 19.09
C ALA A 32 -16.76 30.90 19.53
N GLY A 33 -15.96 31.19 20.55
CA GLY A 33 -15.71 32.56 21.00
C GLY A 33 -15.07 33.42 19.92
N ARG A 34 -14.14 32.84 19.14
CA ARG A 34 -13.50 33.56 18.04
C ARG A 34 -14.43 33.77 16.86
N LEU A 35 -15.29 32.81 16.55
CA LEU A 35 -16.29 32.92 15.49
C LEU A 35 -17.33 34.01 15.80
N VAL A 36 -17.74 34.12 17.07
CA VAL A 36 -18.62 35.20 17.56
C VAL A 36 -17.94 36.57 17.49
N TYR A 37 -16.64 36.63 17.76
CA TYR A 37 -15.89 37.89 17.77
C TYR A 37 -15.44 38.37 16.37
N SER A 38 -15.04 37.46 15.48
CA SER A 38 -14.47 37.80 14.17
C SER A 38 -15.45 37.73 13.00
N GLY A 39 -16.62 37.10 13.17
CA GLY A 39 -17.66 36.94 12.14
C GLY A 39 -17.23 36.17 10.88
N THR A 40 -16.02 35.60 10.86
CA THR A 40 -15.38 35.03 9.66
C THR A 40 -15.06 33.55 9.89
N PHE A 41 -15.68 32.68 9.09
CA PHE A 41 -15.56 31.22 9.19
C PHE A 41 -14.22 30.67 8.67
N VAL A 42 -13.45 31.48 7.94
CA VAL A 42 -12.21 31.10 7.25
C VAL A 42 -10.99 31.61 8.01
N ASP A 43 -11.01 31.51 9.33
CA ASP A 43 -9.82 31.72 10.18
C ASP A 43 -9.17 30.36 10.46
N TRP A 44 -7.87 30.25 10.21
CA TRP A 44 -7.08 29.04 10.51
C TRP A 44 -7.23 28.61 11.99
N TRP A 45 -7.44 29.54 12.91
CA TRP A 45 -7.68 29.26 14.32
C TRP A 45 -9.05 28.61 14.59
N VAL A 46 -10.08 29.00 13.83
CA VAL A 46 -11.41 28.35 13.87
C VAL A 46 -11.31 26.95 13.28
N GLY A 47 -10.57 26.78 12.18
CA GLY A 47 -10.29 25.47 11.59
C GLY A 47 -9.53 24.54 12.55
N GLY A 48 -8.48 25.04 13.21
CA GLY A 48 -7.71 24.30 14.20
C GLY A 48 -8.54 23.91 15.43
N GLY A 49 -9.35 24.83 15.96
CA GLY A 49 -10.24 24.57 17.09
C GLY A 49 -11.36 23.57 16.77
N LEU A 50 -11.95 23.63 15.57
CA LEU A 50 -12.93 22.65 15.10
C LEU A 50 -12.32 21.26 14.91
N LEU A 51 -11.10 21.19 14.36
CA LEU A 51 -10.37 19.93 14.20
C LEU A 51 -10.03 19.33 15.57
N ALA A 52 -9.59 20.15 16.53
CA ALA A 52 -9.39 19.71 17.92
C ALA A 52 -10.70 19.21 18.56
N ALA A 53 -11.83 19.86 18.27
CA ALA A 53 -13.14 19.41 18.74
C ALA A 53 -13.54 18.05 18.16
N LEU A 54 -13.37 17.84 16.85
CA LEU A 54 -13.64 16.56 16.18
C LEU A 54 -12.76 15.44 16.75
N VAL A 55 -11.48 15.73 16.98
CA VAL A 55 -10.54 14.81 17.63
C VAL A 55 -10.99 14.52 19.07
N GLY A 56 -11.43 15.52 19.82
CA GLY A 56 -12.02 15.36 21.16
C GLY A 56 -13.27 14.46 21.15
N VAL A 57 -14.17 14.61 20.18
CA VAL A 57 -15.35 13.73 20.00
C VAL A 57 -14.93 12.29 19.69
N ALA A 58 -13.93 12.09 18.84
CA ALA A 58 -13.40 10.75 18.55
C ALA A 58 -12.78 10.10 19.81
N PHE A 59 -12.09 10.87 20.65
CA PHE A 59 -11.59 10.38 21.93
C PHE A 59 -12.71 10.13 22.94
N LEU A 60 -13.75 10.96 22.99
CA LEU A 60 -14.93 10.73 23.83
C LEU A 60 -15.62 9.41 23.45
N HIS A 61 -15.70 9.10 22.16
CA HIS A 61 -16.15 7.80 21.70
C HIS A 61 -15.28 6.69 22.31
N GLY A 62 -13.95 6.79 22.16
CA GLY A 62 -13.00 5.81 22.70
C GLY A 62 -13.04 5.62 24.22
N VAL A 63 -13.23 6.70 24.99
CA VAL A 63 -13.31 6.69 26.46
C VAL A 63 -14.56 6.01 26.97
N THR A 64 -15.65 6.23 26.27
CA THR A 64 -16.98 5.79 26.67
C THR A 64 -17.33 4.43 26.09
N LEU A 65 -16.42 3.82 25.32
CA LEU A 65 -16.55 2.44 24.87
C LEU A 65 -16.57 1.50 26.08
N GLU A 66 -17.68 0.79 26.20
CA GLU A 66 -17.88 -0.24 27.22
C GLU A 66 -18.29 -1.54 26.53
N VAL A 67 -17.72 -2.64 27.03
CA VAL A 67 -18.13 -4.00 26.69
C VAL A 67 -18.52 -4.68 27.99
N GLY A 68 -19.80 -4.99 28.13
CA GLY A 68 -20.34 -5.74 29.26
C GLY A 68 -20.80 -7.11 28.81
N ALA A 69 -20.61 -8.15 29.61
CA ALA A 69 -21.18 -9.46 29.41
C ALA A 69 -21.85 -9.92 30.71
N GLY A 70 -23.04 -10.50 30.58
CA GLY A 70 -23.80 -11.04 31.72
C GLY A 70 -24.66 -12.21 31.26
N ALA A 71 -25.66 -12.60 32.05
CA ALA A 71 -26.48 -13.78 31.78
C ALA A 71 -27.21 -13.73 30.42
N TYR A 72 -27.55 -12.54 29.94
CA TYR A 72 -28.35 -12.35 28.72
C TYR A 72 -27.55 -12.20 27.43
N GLY A 73 -26.22 -12.14 27.50
CA GLY A 73 -25.35 -11.97 26.33
C GLY A 73 -24.29 -10.88 26.48
N VAL A 74 -23.67 -10.55 25.35
CA VAL A 74 -22.62 -9.54 25.24
C VAL A 74 -23.22 -8.21 24.79
N ARG A 75 -23.02 -7.17 25.57
CA ARG A 75 -23.41 -5.78 25.32
C ARG A 75 -22.18 -4.97 24.98
N TYR A 76 -22.22 -4.21 23.89
CA TYR A 76 -21.15 -3.28 23.55
C TYR A 76 -21.71 -1.98 22.99
N GLY A 77 -21.10 -0.86 23.36
CA GLY A 77 -21.57 0.47 22.96
C GLY A 77 -20.64 1.56 23.45
N SER A 78 -21.00 2.80 23.13
CA SER A 78 -20.38 4.01 23.68
C SER A 78 -21.48 5.02 23.97
N LEU A 79 -21.21 6.07 24.75
CA LEU A 79 -22.20 7.14 24.94
C LEU A 79 -22.67 7.77 23.61
N LEU A 80 -21.79 7.83 22.60
CA LEU A 80 -22.10 8.38 21.28
C LEU A 80 -22.78 7.40 20.31
N ARG A 81 -22.89 6.11 20.67
CA ARG A 81 -23.39 5.06 19.76
C ARG A 81 -24.24 4.06 20.53
N ARG A 82 -25.51 3.93 20.12
CA ARG A 82 -26.50 3.02 20.70
C ARG A 82 -25.88 1.68 21.09
N HIS A 83 -26.04 1.32 22.36
CA HIS A 83 -25.60 0.03 22.88
C HIS A 83 -26.29 -1.09 22.11
N ARG A 84 -25.49 -2.05 21.65
CA ARG A 84 -25.96 -3.26 20.99
C ARG A 84 -25.76 -4.44 21.92
N SER A 85 -26.78 -5.27 22.06
CA SER A 85 -26.72 -6.55 22.75
C SER A 85 -26.71 -7.68 21.72
N VAL A 86 -25.93 -8.71 21.99
CA VAL A 86 -25.91 -9.97 21.24
C VAL A 86 -26.16 -11.09 22.26
N PRO A 87 -27.31 -11.79 22.17
CA PRO A 87 -27.61 -12.94 23.02
C PRO A 87 -26.54 -14.03 22.91
N TRP A 88 -26.33 -14.80 23.98
CA TRP A 88 -25.40 -15.94 23.94
C TRP A 88 -25.81 -17.01 22.94
N ASP A 89 -27.12 -17.20 22.72
CA ASP A 89 -27.64 -18.17 21.75
C ASP A 89 -27.25 -17.84 20.31
N ASP A 90 -27.10 -16.56 19.99
CA ASP A 90 -26.66 -16.10 18.67
C ASP A 90 -25.14 -16.20 18.49
N ILE A 91 -24.39 -16.37 19.58
CA ILE A 91 -22.92 -16.46 19.55
C ILE A 91 -22.53 -17.93 19.40
N ALA A 92 -21.99 -18.27 18.23
CA ALA A 92 -21.43 -19.57 17.96
C ALA A 92 -20.12 -19.76 18.74
N ASP A 93 -19.18 -18.81 18.63
CA ASP A 93 -17.87 -18.89 19.28
C ASP A 93 -17.23 -17.53 19.55
N LEU A 94 -16.34 -17.50 20.54
CA LEU A 94 -15.43 -16.39 20.83
C LEU A 94 -14.10 -16.61 20.10
N ARG A 95 -13.59 -15.57 19.42
CA ARG A 95 -12.38 -15.63 18.61
C ARG A 95 -11.39 -14.54 18.98
N VAL A 96 -10.10 -14.85 18.96
CA VAL A 96 -9.04 -13.86 19.14
C VAL A 96 -8.39 -13.56 17.80
N HIS A 97 -8.37 -12.29 17.41
CA HIS A 97 -7.68 -11.82 16.22
C HIS A 97 -6.32 -11.25 16.60
N ILE A 98 -5.26 -11.79 16.01
CA ILE A 98 -3.90 -11.28 16.15
C ILE A 98 -3.59 -10.39 14.94
N GLN A 99 -3.28 -9.13 15.20
CA GLN A 99 -2.74 -8.20 14.22
C GLN A 99 -1.29 -7.92 14.55
N TYR A 100 -0.43 -7.92 13.54
CA TYR A 100 0.99 -7.65 13.73
C TYR A 100 1.27 -6.22 13.24
N GLY A 101 1.81 -5.40 14.12
CA GLY A 101 2.31 -4.06 13.83
C GLY A 101 3.58 -4.08 12.98
N ARG A 102 4.06 -2.89 12.63
CA ARG A 102 5.20 -2.70 11.72
C ARG A 102 6.53 -3.18 12.30
N HIS A 103 6.69 -3.12 13.61
CA HIS A 103 7.94 -3.45 14.32
C HIS A 103 7.86 -4.78 15.10
N GLY A 104 6.95 -5.67 14.72
CA GLY A 104 6.77 -6.96 15.40
C GLY A 104 5.87 -6.91 16.64
N GLU A 105 5.26 -5.75 16.93
CA GLU A 105 4.21 -5.63 17.95
C GLU A 105 3.02 -6.52 17.60
N GLU A 106 2.42 -7.16 18.59
CA GLU A 106 1.25 -8.00 18.41
C GLU A 106 0.06 -7.37 19.14
N TYR A 107 -1.01 -7.14 18.38
CA TYR A 107 -2.26 -6.57 18.86
C TYR A 107 -3.33 -7.65 18.88
N PHE A 108 -3.88 -7.90 20.06
CA PHE A 108 -4.88 -8.92 20.31
C PHE A 108 -6.23 -8.27 20.47
N ARG A 109 -7.23 -8.84 19.80
CA ARG A 109 -8.59 -8.31 19.85
C ARG A 109 -9.60 -9.42 19.80
N VAL A 110 -10.57 -9.36 20.72
CA VAL A 110 -11.66 -10.34 20.74
C VAL A 110 -12.72 -10.01 19.69
N GLY A 111 -13.20 -11.03 19.02
CA GLY A 111 -14.37 -10.99 18.15
C GLY A 111 -15.33 -12.12 18.49
N VAL A 112 -16.57 -11.97 18.07
CA VAL A 112 -17.62 -12.98 18.18
C VAL A 112 -17.96 -13.49 16.79
N LEU A 113 -18.08 -14.81 16.65
CA LEU A 113 -18.73 -15.45 15.53
C LEU A 113 -20.21 -15.61 15.87
N LEU A 114 -21.06 -15.09 15.01
CA LEU A 114 -22.50 -15.30 15.11
C LEU A 114 -22.88 -16.61 14.41
N ARG A 115 -23.95 -17.26 14.86
CA ARG A 115 -24.46 -18.50 14.25
C ARG A 115 -24.86 -18.36 12.78
N ASP A 116 -25.15 -17.14 12.33
CA ASP A 116 -25.41 -16.83 10.93
C ASP A 116 -24.13 -16.72 10.05
N GLY A 117 -22.97 -17.06 10.61
CA GLY A 117 -21.67 -17.00 9.95
C GLY A 117 -21.05 -15.60 9.88
N ARG A 118 -21.74 -14.56 10.36
CA ARG A 118 -21.18 -13.20 10.40
C ARG A 118 -20.20 -13.07 11.56
N THR A 119 -19.08 -12.41 11.30
CA THR A 119 -18.10 -12.08 12.34
C THR A 119 -18.26 -10.64 12.80
N ARG A 120 -18.21 -10.41 14.11
CA ARG A 120 -18.19 -9.06 14.70
C ARG A 120 -16.99 -8.90 15.62
N ARG A 121 -16.17 -7.89 15.37
CA ARG A 121 -15.08 -7.53 16.27
C ARG A 121 -15.63 -6.72 17.44
N LEU A 122 -15.33 -7.15 18.65
CA LEU A 122 -15.68 -6.35 19.82
C LEU A 122 -14.76 -5.12 19.88
N PRO A 123 -15.25 -3.97 20.37
CA PRO A 123 -14.40 -2.80 20.56
C PRO A 123 -13.31 -3.03 21.63
N LEU A 124 -13.61 -3.87 22.63
CA LEU A 124 -12.76 -4.28 23.74
C LEU A 124 -13.04 -5.76 24.09
N PRO A 125 -12.16 -6.48 24.80
CA PRO A 125 -10.81 -6.08 25.20
C PRO A 125 -9.83 -6.06 24.02
N VAL A 126 -8.78 -5.23 24.15
CA VAL A 126 -7.66 -5.14 23.21
C VAL A 126 -6.37 -5.11 24.03
N SER A 127 -5.39 -5.93 23.64
CA SER A 127 -4.02 -5.84 24.16
C SER A 127 -3.09 -5.43 23.03
N GLY A 128 -2.21 -4.47 23.28
CA GLY A 128 -1.21 -4.00 22.31
C GLY A 128 0.21 -3.98 22.86
N SER A 129 0.41 -4.37 24.12
CA SER A 129 1.72 -4.49 24.75
C SER A 129 1.83 -5.80 25.54
N ARG A 130 3.03 -6.10 26.04
CA ARG A 130 3.19 -7.24 26.95
C ARG A 130 2.60 -6.96 28.33
N ASP A 131 2.51 -5.69 28.71
CA ASP A 131 2.07 -5.27 30.04
C ASP A 131 0.54 -5.38 30.20
N ASP A 132 -0.23 -5.12 29.14
CA ASP A 132 -1.70 -5.23 29.16
C ASP A 132 -2.22 -6.65 28.83
N ARG A 133 -1.30 -7.58 28.56
CA ARG A 133 -1.62 -8.96 28.19
C ARG A 133 -2.34 -9.74 29.30
N PRO A 134 -1.88 -9.75 30.57
CA PRO A 134 -2.51 -10.56 31.60
C PRO A 134 -3.97 -10.17 31.86
N ASP A 135 -4.26 -8.87 31.84
CA ASP A 135 -5.62 -8.34 31.99
C ASP A 135 -6.53 -8.74 30.81
N PHE A 136 -5.97 -8.74 29.60
CA PHE A 136 -6.66 -9.21 28.40
C PHE A 136 -7.00 -10.69 28.50
N ASP A 137 -6.05 -11.54 28.88
CA ASP A 137 -6.25 -12.99 28.99
C ASP A 137 -7.25 -13.34 30.09
N ALA A 138 -7.16 -12.70 31.26
CA ALA A 138 -8.12 -12.88 32.35
C ALA A 138 -9.55 -12.49 31.95
N THR A 139 -9.70 -11.38 31.21
CA THR A 139 -11.00 -10.93 30.69
C THR A 139 -11.55 -11.91 29.66
N LEU A 140 -10.70 -12.42 28.77
CA LEU A 140 -11.08 -13.40 27.77
C LEU A 140 -11.55 -14.70 28.41
N ASP A 141 -10.84 -15.19 29.43
CA ASP A 141 -11.23 -16.40 30.16
C ASP A 141 -12.56 -16.22 30.89
N ALA A 142 -12.82 -15.04 31.47
CA ALA A 142 -14.10 -14.73 32.08
C ALA A 142 -15.25 -14.72 31.04
N LEU A 143 -15.02 -14.16 29.84
CA LEU A 143 -15.99 -14.21 28.74
C LEU A 143 -16.26 -15.64 28.27
N ARG A 144 -15.23 -16.49 28.17
CA ARG A 144 -15.37 -17.91 27.81
C ARG A 144 -16.15 -18.68 28.86
N ALA A 145 -15.88 -18.43 30.13
CA ALA A 145 -16.63 -19.05 31.24
C ALA A 145 -18.11 -18.68 31.19
N LEU A 146 -18.45 -17.42 30.87
CA LEU A 146 -19.82 -16.98 30.69
C LEU A 146 -20.49 -17.62 29.48
N HIS A 147 -19.80 -17.70 28.34
CA HIS A 147 -20.34 -18.34 27.14
C HIS A 147 -20.60 -19.84 27.35
N ARG A 148 -19.73 -20.55 28.07
CA ARG A 148 -19.94 -21.95 28.44
C ARG A 148 -21.12 -22.16 29.39
N ARG A 149 -21.42 -21.18 30.26
CA ARG A 149 -22.52 -21.25 31.23
C ARG A 149 -23.87 -20.89 30.63
N HIS A 150 -23.91 -19.88 29.74
CA HIS A 150 -25.17 -19.29 29.25
C HIS A 150 -25.41 -19.50 27.76
N GLY A 151 -24.45 -20.02 27.01
CA GLY A 151 -24.57 -20.33 25.60
C GLY A 151 -24.16 -21.76 25.29
N ARG A 152 -24.00 -22.04 24.00
CA ARG A 152 -23.56 -23.34 23.48
C ARG A 152 -22.39 -23.10 22.52
N PRO A 153 -21.15 -23.05 23.02
CA PRO A 153 -19.97 -22.90 22.17
C PRO A 153 -19.90 -24.05 21.18
N GLU A 154 -19.49 -23.76 19.95
CA GLU A 154 -19.34 -24.74 18.88
C GLU A 154 -17.96 -25.41 18.93
N SER A 155 -16.95 -24.70 19.46
CA SER A 155 -15.61 -25.22 19.70
C SER A 155 -15.27 -25.33 21.18
N ASP A 156 -14.60 -26.41 21.57
CA ASP A 156 -14.14 -26.63 22.95
C ASP A 156 -12.91 -25.76 23.30
N HIS A 157 -12.13 -25.38 22.28
CA HIS A 157 -10.92 -24.57 22.36
C HIS A 157 -11.13 -23.11 21.91
N LEU A 158 -10.11 -22.28 22.06
CA LEU A 158 -10.17 -20.88 21.62
C LEU A 158 -9.68 -20.77 20.18
N VAL A 159 -10.54 -20.28 19.28
CA VAL A 159 -10.16 -20.04 17.89
C VAL A 159 -9.31 -18.78 17.78
N VAL A 160 -8.03 -18.94 17.47
CA VAL A 160 -7.06 -17.85 17.32
C VAL A 160 -6.79 -17.56 15.85
N ILE A 161 -7.29 -16.43 15.36
CA ILE A 161 -7.11 -15.96 13.99
C ILE A 161 -5.81 -15.16 13.86
N SER A 162 -4.75 -15.81 13.41
CA SER A 162 -3.44 -15.22 13.08
C SER A 162 -3.30 -14.86 11.58
N LYS A 163 -2.09 -14.45 11.13
CA LYS A 163 -1.80 -14.18 9.71
C LYS A 163 -1.81 -15.44 8.81
N ARG A 164 -1.68 -16.64 9.39
CA ARG A 164 -1.45 -17.91 8.68
C ARG A 164 -2.63 -18.87 8.67
N VAL A 165 -3.75 -18.52 9.27
CA VAL A 165 -4.89 -19.45 9.47
C VAL A 165 -6.05 -19.16 8.53
N ALA A 166 -6.88 -20.18 8.30
CA ALA A 166 -7.97 -20.19 7.33
C ALA A 166 -8.99 -19.05 7.54
N GLY A 167 -9.23 -18.64 8.79
CA GLY A 167 -10.17 -17.57 9.15
C GLY A 167 -9.74 -16.15 8.76
N ARG A 168 -8.56 -15.96 8.16
CA ARG A 168 -8.11 -14.66 7.66
C ARG A 168 -8.86 -14.30 6.36
N GLY A 169 -9.47 -13.12 6.32
CA GLY A 169 -10.21 -12.66 5.14
C GLY A 169 -9.35 -12.53 3.87
N ILE A 170 -9.92 -12.94 2.73
CA ILE A 170 -9.25 -12.95 1.40
C ILE A 170 -9.24 -11.59 0.68
N ALA A 171 -9.91 -10.57 1.21
CA ALA A 171 -10.13 -9.31 0.51
C ALA A 171 -8.80 -8.60 0.14
N VAL A 172 -7.84 -8.57 1.06
CA VAL A 172 -6.54 -7.92 0.84
C VAL A 172 -5.73 -8.60 -0.28
N PRO A 173 -5.49 -9.92 -0.25
CA PRO A 173 -4.78 -10.57 -1.35
C PRO A 173 -5.57 -10.51 -2.67
N VAL A 174 -6.90 -10.60 -2.68
CA VAL A 174 -7.70 -10.41 -3.91
C VAL A 174 -7.48 -9.02 -4.49
N PHE A 175 -7.63 -7.97 -3.68
CA PHE A 175 -7.45 -6.58 -4.11
C PHE A 175 -6.03 -6.35 -4.65
N LEU A 176 -5.01 -6.83 -3.93
CA LEU A 176 -3.62 -6.69 -4.36
C LEU A 176 -3.35 -7.43 -5.67
N CYS A 177 -3.91 -8.64 -5.85
CA CYS A 177 -3.80 -9.40 -7.10
C CYS A 177 -4.40 -8.63 -8.28
N VAL A 178 -5.62 -8.13 -8.13
CA VAL A 178 -6.30 -7.32 -9.17
C VAL A 178 -5.50 -6.06 -9.49
N LEU A 179 -5.01 -5.35 -8.48
CA LEU A 179 -4.21 -4.13 -8.68
C LEU A 179 -2.92 -4.40 -9.46
N LEU A 180 -2.21 -5.48 -9.13
CA LEU A 180 -0.97 -5.87 -9.83
C LEU A 180 -1.24 -6.30 -11.28
N LEU A 181 -2.31 -7.07 -11.52
CA LEU A 181 -2.70 -7.49 -12.88
C LEU A 181 -3.16 -6.29 -13.72
N ALA A 182 -3.93 -5.37 -13.15
CA ALA A 182 -4.32 -4.13 -13.83
C ALA A 182 -3.09 -3.28 -14.16
N GLY A 183 -2.14 -3.16 -13.23
CA GLY A 183 -0.86 -2.49 -13.47
C GLY A 183 -0.03 -3.16 -14.57
N ALA A 184 0.00 -4.49 -14.60
CA ALA A 184 0.67 -5.26 -15.65
C ALA A 184 0.03 -5.01 -17.03
N GLY A 185 -1.30 -5.04 -17.12
CA GLY A 185 -2.03 -4.74 -18.35
C GLY A 185 -1.81 -3.30 -18.82
N LEU A 186 -1.82 -2.33 -17.90
CA LEU A 186 -1.50 -0.93 -18.22
C LEU A 186 -0.08 -0.78 -18.76
N ALA A 187 0.91 -1.39 -18.10
CA ALA A 187 2.29 -1.37 -18.57
C ALA A 187 2.44 -2.02 -19.96
N ALA A 188 1.81 -3.18 -20.18
CA ALA A 188 1.80 -3.86 -21.47
C ALA A 188 1.22 -2.99 -22.59
N TRP A 189 0.15 -2.25 -22.32
CA TRP A 189 -0.45 -1.30 -23.27
C TRP A 189 0.52 -0.17 -23.68
N PHE A 190 1.41 0.25 -22.78
CA PHE A 190 2.42 1.28 -23.07
C PHE A 190 3.66 0.76 -23.80
N VAL A 191 3.88 -0.55 -23.90
CA VAL A 191 5.03 -1.14 -24.60
C VAL A 191 5.18 -0.64 -26.05
N PRO A 192 4.14 -0.70 -26.92
CA PRO A 192 4.26 -0.20 -28.29
C PRO A 192 4.51 1.31 -28.34
N VAL A 193 3.92 2.09 -27.42
CA VAL A 193 4.13 3.55 -27.34
C VAL A 193 5.58 3.87 -26.98
N ALA A 194 6.14 3.16 -25.99
CA ALA A 194 7.53 3.32 -25.58
C ALA A 194 8.51 2.87 -26.69
N GLY A 195 8.17 1.80 -27.42
CA GLY A 195 8.91 1.35 -28.60
C GLY A 195 8.94 2.40 -29.69
N ALA A 196 7.78 2.84 -30.15
CA ALA A 196 7.65 3.86 -31.20
C ALA A 196 8.33 5.18 -30.81
N THR A 197 8.25 5.59 -29.54
CA THR A 197 8.90 6.82 -29.07
C THR A 197 10.42 6.69 -29.10
N LYS A 198 10.96 5.54 -28.66
CA LYS A 198 12.40 5.28 -28.70
C LYS A 198 12.91 5.20 -30.14
N GLU A 199 12.18 4.51 -31.01
CA GLU A 199 12.50 4.42 -32.43
C GLU A 199 12.49 5.80 -33.10
N ALA A 200 11.44 6.60 -32.87
CA ALA A 200 11.32 7.96 -33.38
C ALA A 200 12.46 8.87 -32.90
N TRP A 201 12.92 8.70 -31.66
CA TRP A 201 14.10 9.38 -31.15
C TRP A 201 15.38 8.92 -31.87
N THR A 202 15.59 7.61 -32.03
CA THR A 202 16.78 7.07 -32.70
C THR A 202 16.85 7.39 -34.20
N SER A 203 15.70 7.58 -34.85
CA SER A 203 15.60 7.97 -36.25
C SER A 203 15.45 9.47 -36.46
N ALA A 204 15.46 10.27 -35.39
CA ALA A 204 15.27 11.72 -35.50
C ALA A 204 16.47 12.35 -36.22
N VAL A 205 16.18 13.20 -37.20
CA VAL A 205 17.17 13.93 -37.99
C VAL A 205 17.24 15.40 -37.58
N PRO A 206 18.38 16.07 -37.75
CA PRO A 206 18.48 17.53 -37.59
C PRO A 206 17.48 18.27 -38.46
N CYS A 207 16.89 19.35 -37.95
CA CYS A 207 15.99 20.19 -38.73
C CYS A 207 16.72 20.84 -39.91
N ALA A 208 16.07 20.88 -41.07
CA ALA A 208 16.58 21.58 -42.24
C ALA A 208 16.60 23.11 -42.00
N ALA A 209 17.50 23.80 -42.69
CA ALA A 209 17.53 25.26 -42.65
C ALA A 209 16.19 25.81 -43.16
N GLY A 210 15.54 26.66 -42.37
CA GLY A 210 14.25 27.27 -42.71
C GLY A 210 13.00 26.46 -42.31
N THR A 211 13.12 25.32 -41.62
CA THR A 211 11.94 24.58 -41.13
C THR A 211 11.05 25.48 -40.26
N PRO A 212 9.73 25.60 -40.57
CA PRO A 212 8.79 26.39 -39.79
C PRO A 212 8.73 25.95 -38.32
N SER A 213 8.48 26.89 -37.41
CA SER A 213 8.44 26.61 -35.97
C SER A 213 7.41 25.53 -35.57
N ALA A 214 6.32 25.40 -36.33
CA ALA A 214 5.30 24.37 -36.12
C ALA A 214 5.81 22.94 -36.38
N GLU A 215 6.73 22.77 -37.34
CA GLU A 215 7.25 21.47 -37.78
C GLU A 215 8.55 21.08 -37.04
N ARG A 216 9.21 22.03 -36.37
CA ARG A 216 10.43 21.78 -35.58
C ARG A 216 10.27 20.80 -34.42
N ARG A 217 9.03 20.41 -34.07
CA ARG A 217 8.78 19.41 -33.03
C ARG A 217 9.18 17.99 -33.47
N GLU A 218 9.21 17.72 -34.76
CA GLU A 218 9.48 16.37 -35.29
C GLU A 218 10.97 16.11 -35.55
N CYS A 219 11.76 17.17 -35.70
CA CYS A 219 13.21 17.11 -35.95
C CYS A 219 14.03 17.58 -34.73
N LEU A 220 15.35 17.35 -34.78
CA LEU A 220 16.28 17.76 -33.75
C LEU A 220 16.72 19.22 -33.97
N THR A 221 16.70 20.00 -32.90
CA THR A 221 17.26 21.37 -32.89
C THR A 221 18.40 21.44 -31.88
N THR A 222 19.49 22.08 -32.26
CA THR A 222 20.63 22.33 -31.38
C THR A 222 20.62 23.78 -30.91
N LEU A 223 20.91 23.99 -29.64
CA LEU A 223 20.92 25.30 -29.00
C LEU A 223 22.14 25.40 -28.09
N ASP A 224 22.90 26.46 -28.23
CA ASP A 224 24.01 26.74 -27.33
C ASP A 224 23.47 27.36 -26.03
N ALA A 225 24.02 26.91 -24.90
CA ALA A 225 23.72 27.44 -23.58
C ALA A 225 24.96 27.41 -22.68
N VAL A 226 24.89 28.14 -21.57
CA VAL A 226 25.93 28.11 -20.53
C VAL A 226 25.32 27.62 -19.24
N VAL A 227 25.99 26.70 -18.55
CA VAL A 227 25.55 26.20 -17.26
C VAL A 227 25.77 27.28 -16.20
N ALA A 228 24.72 27.78 -15.57
CA ALA A 228 24.80 28.75 -14.48
C ALA A 228 25.12 28.08 -13.13
N GLY A 229 24.69 26.83 -12.95
CA GLY A 229 24.91 26.11 -11.70
C GLY A 229 24.42 24.68 -11.74
N THR A 230 24.92 23.87 -10.83
CA THR A 230 24.55 22.45 -10.73
C THR A 230 24.13 22.11 -9.30
N GLU A 231 23.04 21.35 -9.17
CA GLU A 231 22.53 20.88 -7.89
C GLU A 231 22.51 19.35 -7.90
N VAL A 232 23.34 18.75 -7.06
CA VAL A 232 23.38 17.30 -6.89
C VAL A 232 22.39 16.88 -5.80
N GLY A 233 21.28 16.27 -6.22
CA GLY A 233 20.25 15.81 -5.31
C GLY A 233 20.78 14.78 -4.29
N ARG A 234 20.39 14.93 -3.02
CA ARG A 234 20.63 13.93 -1.95
C ARG A 234 19.38 13.08 -1.71
N GLY A 235 19.56 11.77 -1.54
CA GLY A 235 18.47 10.83 -1.33
C GLY A 235 17.51 10.76 -2.53
N LYS A 236 16.22 11.05 -2.30
CA LYS A 236 15.17 11.04 -3.33
C LYS A 236 15.02 12.36 -4.10
N ARG A 237 15.81 13.40 -3.78
CA ARG A 237 15.73 14.68 -4.50
C ARG A 237 16.36 14.54 -5.89
N PRO A 238 15.73 15.10 -6.94
CA PRO A 238 16.30 15.09 -8.29
C PRO A 238 17.56 15.95 -8.36
N SER A 239 18.49 15.59 -9.24
CA SER A 239 19.64 16.44 -9.57
C SER A 239 19.28 17.38 -10.72
N ARG A 240 19.85 18.59 -10.73
CA ARG A 240 19.45 19.65 -11.67
C ARG A 240 20.65 20.38 -12.24
N LEU A 241 20.52 20.81 -13.50
CA LEU A 241 21.35 21.82 -14.13
C LEU A 241 20.53 23.10 -14.26
N TYR A 242 21.14 24.23 -13.97
CA TYR A 242 20.58 25.56 -14.19
C TYR A 242 21.31 26.21 -15.35
N PHE A 243 20.58 26.89 -16.23
CA PHE A 243 21.16 27.58 -17.38
C PHE A 243 21.19 29.09 -17.17
N ALA A 244 22.18 29.74 -17.76
CA ALA A 244 22.32 31.19 -17.73
C ALA A 244 21.11 31.86 -18.41
N ASP A 245 20.71 33.01 -17.88
CA ASP A 245 19.63 33.84 -18.43
C ASP A 245 18.26 33.17 -18.60
N GLY A 246 18.05 31.99 -17.97
CA GLY A 246 16.80 31.24 -18.07
C GLY A 246 16.52 30.66 -19.46
N ARG A 247 17.53 30.61 -20.35
CA ARG A 247 17.37 30.15 -21.74
C ARG A 247 18.22 28.90 -22.03
N PRO A 248 17.68 27.92 -22.78
CA PRO A 248 16.32 27.83 -23.29
C PRO A 248 15.26 27.49 -22.22
N LEU A 249 15.69 27.16 -21.00
CA LEU A 249 14.82 26.92 -19.83
C LEU A 249 15.62 27.13 -18.53
N ASP A 250 14.94 27.44 -17.42
CA ASP A 250 15.61 27.75 -16.16
C ASP A 250 16.37 26.57 -15.54
N ARG A 251 15.82 25.35 -15.65
CA ARG A 251 16.36 24.15 -14.99
C ARG A 251 16.04 22.86 -15.72
N LEU A 252 17.03 21.99 -15.86
CA LEU A 252 16.89 20.63 -16.40
C LEU A 252 17.11 19.60 -15.31
N THR A 253 16.20 18.63 -15.21
CA THR A 253 16.40 17.47 -14.32
C THR A 253 17.32 16.47 -15.02
N VAL A 254 18.44 16.15 -14.38
CA VAL A 254 19.45 15.23 -14.91
C VAL A 254 19.72 14.10 -13.93
N SER A 255 20.42 13.07 -14.42
CA SER A 255 20.97 12.03 -13.55
C SER A 255 22.00 12.64 -12.59
N ARG A 256 22.25 11.96 -11.47
CA ARG A 256 23.25 12.42 -10.50
C ARG A 256 24.64 12.57 -11.12
N ASP A 257 25.00 11.65 -12.02
CA ASP A 257 26.29 11.71 -12.71
C ASP A 257 26.32 12.86 -13.72
N GLY A 258 25.21 13.13 -14.41
CA GLY A 258 25.06 14.31 -15.26
C GLY A 258 25.29 15.61 -14.47
N ALA A 259 24.66 15.78 -13.30
CA ALA A 259 24.85 16.98 -12.49
C ALA A 259 26.27 17.15 -11.92
N ARG A 260 27.03 16.05 -11.74
CA ARG A 260 28.42 16.10 -11.27
C ARG A 260 29.42 16.39 -12.39
N ALA A 261 29.07 16.00 -13.60
CA ALA A 261 29.93 16.11 -14.77
C ALA A 261 30.04 17.55 -15.31
N PHE A 262 28.99 18.36 -15.14
CA PHE A 262 28.98 19.77 -15.57
C PHE A 262 29.24 20.72 -14.40
N ARG A 263 29.88 21.84 -14.69
CA ARG A 263 30.21 22.91 -13.76
C ARG A 263 29.59 24.23 -14.22
N ALA A 264 29.46 25.16 -13.28
CA ALA A 264 29.05 26.52 -13.61
C ALA A 264 30.10 27.17 -14.53
N GLY A 265 29.64 27.81 -15.60
CA GLY A 265 30.48 28.41 -16.64
C GLY A 265 30.74 27.52 -17.85
N ASP A 266 30.39 26.22 -17.79
CA ASP A 266 30.64 25.31 -18.92
C ASP A 266 29.75 25.70 -20.12
N PRO A 267 30.34 25.91 -21.32
CA PRO A 267 29.58 26.03 -22.55
C PRO A 267 29.05 24.63 -22.92
N VAL A 268 27.76 24.55 -23.23
CA VAL A 268 27.09 23.29 -23.58
C VAL A 268 26.20 23.46 -24.79
N GLU A 269 26.19 22.45 -25.64
CA GLU A 269 25.26 22.30 -26.75
C GLU A 269 24.08 21.43 -26.30
N LEU A 270 22.87 21.96 -26.42
CA LEU A 270 21.63 21.30 -26.05
C LEU A 270 20.92 20.77 -27.29
N THR A 271 20.67 19.46 -27.35
CA THR A 271 19.79 18.88 -28.38
C THR A 271 18.37 18.81 -27.86
N VAL A 272 17.46 19.52 -28.52
CA VAL A 272 16.03 19.60 -28.22
C VAL A 272 15.23 18.78 -29.22
N TRP A 273 14.31 17.95 -28.70
CA TRP A 273 13.35 17.18 -29.48
C TRP A 273 11.98 17.25 -28.85
N ARG A 274 10.94 17.53 -29.65
CA ARG A 274 9.56 17.75 -29.19
C ARG A 274 9.45 18.78 -28.05
N GLY A 275 10.29 19.81 -28.09
CA GLY A 275 10.32 20.89 -27.10
C GLY A 275 10.95 20.53 -25.75
N GLN A 276 11.63 19.40 -25.64
CA GLN A 276 12.36 19.00 -24.44
C GLN A 276 13.85 18.77 -24.76
N VAL A 277 14.74 19.22 -23.87
CA VAL A 277 16.18 18.92 -23.97
C VAL A 277 16.41 17.44 -23.69
N ARG A 278 16.98 16.74 -24.66
CA ARG A 278 17.27 15.29 -24.59
C ARG A 278 18.75 14.99 -24.44
N VAL A 279 19.61 15.89 -24.88
CA VAL A 279 21.08 15.73 -24.80
C VAL A 279 21.68 17.06 -24.36
N VAL A 280 22.66 16.97 -23.48
CA VAL A 280 23.54 18.08 -23.08
C VAL A 280 24.96 17.63 -23.39
N ALA A 281 25.58 18.24 -24.39
CA ALA A 281 26.95 17.97 -24.78
C ALA A 281 27.85 19.13 -24.34
N GLY A 282 28.77 18.86 -23.42
CA GLY A 282 29.87 19.76 -23.09
C GLY A 282 31.19 19.20 -23.65
N GLU A 283 32.26 19.96 -23.45
CA GLU A 283 33.59 19.65 -24.01
C GLU A 283 34.13 18.27 -23.61
N HIS A 284 33.86 17.84 -22.37
CA HIS A 284 34.39 16.58 -21.82
C HIS A 284 33.30 15.55 -21.47
N HIS A 285 32.03 15.93 -21.49
CA HIS A 285 30.94 15.08 -21.01
C HIS A 285 29.68 15.27 -21.85
N VAL A 286 29.05 14.15 -22.19
CA VAL A 286 27.75 14.12 -22.87
C VAL A 286 26.75 13.43 -21.98
N TRP A 287 25.75 14.18 -21.51
CA TRP A 287 24.60 13.62 -20.85
C TRP A 287 23.49 13.38 -21.89
N ARG A 288 22.89 12.19 -21.84
CA ARG A 288 21.73 11.84 -22.66
C ARG A 288 20.60 11.40 -21.75
N GLU A 289 19.40 11.84 -22.06
CA GLU A 289 18.21 11.35 -21.38
C GLU A 289 18.01 9.87 -21.69
N ASN A 290 17.76 9.08 -20.64
CA ASN A 290 17.47 7.66 -20.79
C ASN A 290 16.01 7.48 -21.23
N PHE A 291 15.81 7.23 -22.52
CA PHE A 291 14.51 6.82 -23.03
C PHE A 291 14.17 5.40 -22.58
N THR A 292 13.05 5.25 -21.87
CA THR A 292 12.48 3.95 -21.53
C THR A 292 12.08 3.24 -22.81
N GLY A 293 12.80 2.18 -23.18
CA GLY A 293 12.48 1.37 -24.34
C GLY A 293 11.34 0.39 -24.07
N ALA A 294 10.75 -0.14 -25.15
CA ALA A 294 9.73 -1.19 -25.10
C ALA A 294 10.14 -2.38 -24.20
N GLY A 295 11.40 -2.83 -24.29
CA GLY A 295 11.94 -3.91 -23.44
C GLY A 295 11.87 -3.61 -21.94
N SER A 296 12.20 -2.38 -21.51
CA SER A 296 12.13 -1.99 -20.10
C SER A 296 10.69 -2.00 -19.59
N VAL A 297 9.74 -1.52 -20.40
CA VAL A 297 8.31 -1.49 -20.05
C VAL A 297 7.73 -2.91 -20.02
N ALA A 298 8.13 -3.77 -20.97
CA ALA A 298 7.74 -5.17 -21.02
C ALA A 298 8.23 -5.96 -19.80
N VAL A 299 9.46 -5.71 -19.32
CA VAL A 299 9.98 -6.29 -18.07
C VAL A 299 9.13 -5.86 -16.88
N VAL A 300 8.74 -4.58 -16.79
CA VAL A 300 7.87 -4.11 -15.70
C VAL A 300 6.51 -4.79 -15.75
N ALA A 301 5.89 -4.92 -16.93
CA ALA A 301 4.63 -5.64 -17.11
C ALA A 301 4.74 -7.11 -16.65
N ALA A 302 5.77 -7.82 -17.11
CA ALA A 302 6.01 -9.22 -16.74
C ALA A 302 6.29 -9.37 -15.22
N ALA A 303 7.08 -8.47 -14.63
CA ALA A 303 7.37 -8.48 -13.21
C ALA A 303 6.10 -8.25 -12.36
N LEU A 304 5.21 -7.33 -12.77
CA LEU A 304 3.93 -7.11 -12.10
C LEU A 304 3.01 -8.33 -12.20
N ALA A 305 2.97 -8.99 -13.36
CA ALA A 305 2.20 -10.22 -13.56
C ALA A 305 2.72 -11.37 -12.67
N LEU A 306 4.04 -11.57 -12.62
CA LEU A 306 4.66 -12.56 -11.73
C LEU A 306 4.41 -12.23 -10.25
N ALA A 307 4.52 -10.94 -9.87
CA ALA A 307 4.23 -10.49 -8.52
C ALA A 307 2.77 -10.75 -8.12
N ALA A 308 1.82 -10.69 -9.06
CA ALA A 308 0.42 -11.06 -8.82
C ALA A 308 0.22 -12.55 -8.52
N GLY A 309 1.17 -13.41 -8.91
CA GLY A 309 1.18 -14.83 -8.60
C GLY A 309 1.21 -15.11 -7.10
N TRP A 310 1.91 -14.30 -6.30
CA TRP A 310 1.93 -14.44 -4.83
C TRP A 310 0.52 -14.29 -4.24
N PRO A 311 -0.16 -13.12 -4.35
CA PRO A 311 -1.48 -12.96 -3.76
C PRO A 311 -2.49 -13.92 -4.39
N GLY A 312 -2.36 -14.26 -5.68
CA GLY A 312 -3.15 -15.32 -6.34
C GLY A 312 -3.00 -16.68 -5.65
N ALA A 313 -1.77 -17.13 -5.39
CA ALA A 313 -1.50 -18.38 -4.68
C ALA A 313 -2.09 -18.36 -3.26
N ARG A 314 -2.00 -17.22 -2.55
CA ARG A 314 -2.68 -17.06 -1.25
C ARG A 314 -4.19 -17.22 -1.35
N VAL A 315 -4.82 -16.64 -2.37
CA VAL A 315 -6.27 -16.77 -2.59
C VAL A 315 -6.65 -18.23 -2.89
N LEU A 316 -5.85 -18.94 -3.70
CA LEU A 316 -6.07 -20.35 -4.00
C LEU A 316 -5.95 -21.22 -2.76
N VAL A 317 -4.91 -21.01 -1.95
CA VAL A 317 -4.70 -21.72 -0.68
C VAL A 317 -5.85 -21.45 0.29
N HIS A 318 -6.30 -20.20 0.45
CA HIS A 318 -7.47 -19.87 1.29
C HIS A 318 -8.76 -20.48 0.74
N ARG A 319 -8.95 -20.51 -0.59
CA ARG A 319 -10.13 -21.16 -1.20
C ARG A 319 -10.16 -22.66 -0.97
N ARG A 320 -9.00 -23.34 -1.06
CA ARG A 320 -8.88 -24.77 -0.73
C ARG A 320 -9.08 -25.02 0.76
N GLY A 321 -8.59 -24.11 1.61
CA GLY A 321 -8.79 -24.14 3.06
C GLY A 321 -10.16 -23.68 3.55
N ARG A 322 -11.11 -23.34 2.67
CA ARG A 322 -12.45 -22.82 3.07
C ARG A 322 -13.28 -23.83 3.86
N ARG A 323 -12.92 -25.11 3.85
CA ARG A 323 -13.57 -26.18 4.61
C ARG A 323 -12.84 -26.54 5.90
N LEU A 324 -11.68 -25.92 6.15
CA LEU A 324 -10.91 -26.16 7.38
C LEU A 324 -11.44 -25.26 8.51
N PRO A 325 -11.26 -25.66 9.78
CA PRO A 325 -11.49 -24.80 10.93
C PRO A 325 -10.72 -23.48 10.81
N ASP A 326 -11.28 -22.39 11.33
CA ASP A 326 -10.75 -21.04 11.12
C ASP A 326 -9.39 -20.78 11.78
N ASP A 327 -8.99 -21.62 12.73
CA ASP A 327 -7.71 -21.66 13.43
C ASP A 327 -6.70 -22.63 12.82
N GLU A 328 -7.10 -23.42 11.82
CA GLU A 328 -6.20 -24.34 11.14
C GLU A 328 -5.15 -23.56 10.32
N VAL A 329 -3.89 -23.98 10.44
CA VAL A 329 -2.76 -23.34 9.74
C VAL A 329 -2.79 -23.73 8.27
N LEU A 330 -2.88 -22.72 7.39
CA LEU A 330 -2.83 -22.95 5.94
C LEU A 330 -1.43 -23.40 5.52
N PRO A 331 -1.33 -24.28 4.51
CA PRO A 331 -0.04 -24.72 3.97
C PRO A 331 0.77 -23.53 3.46
N SER A 332 2.09 -23.68 3.56
CA SER A 332 3.04 -22.64 3.15
C SER A 332 2.91 -22.31 1.67
N VAL A 333 2.99 -21.02 1.33
CA VAL A 333 2.98 -20.53 -0.05
C VAL A 333 4.40 -20.49 -0.66
N LEU A 334 5.43 -20.83 0.13
CA LEU A 334 6.84 -20.80 -0.30
C LEU A 334 7.13 -21.59 -1.59
N PRO A 335 6.55 -22.80 -1.81
CA PRO A 335 6.79 -23.53 -3.07
C PRO A 335 6.36 -22.72 -4.31
N PHE A 336 5.22 -22.02 -4.24
CA PHE A 336 4.75 -21.16 -5.33
C PHE A 336 5.70 -19.98 -5.59
N LEU A 337 6.33 -19.44 -4.55
CA LEU A 337 7.33 -18.38 -4.71
C LEU A 337 8.60 -18.89 -5.37
N GLY A 338 9.01 -20.12 -5.07
CA GLY A 338 10.12 -20.77 -5.76
C GLY A 338 9.86 -20.90 -7.26
N VAL A 339 8.67 -21.40 -7.62
CA VAL A 339 8.26 -21.50 -9.04
C VAL A 339 8.25 -20.12 -9.71
N LEU A 340 7.63 -19.11 -9.09
CA LEU A 340 7.58 -17.74 -9.65
C LEU A 340 8.97 -17.12 -9.82
N ALA A 341 9.90 -17.37 -8.90
CA ALA A 341 11.27 -16.90 -9.00
C ALA A 341 12.00 -17.56 -10.18
N VAL A 342 11.85 -18.87 -10.35
CA VAL A 342 12.40 -19.59 -11.52
C VAL A 342 11.79 -19.08 -12.81
N THR A 343 10.46 -18.84 -12.84
CA THR A 343 9.80 -18.26 -14.00
C THR A 343 10.35 -16.87 -14.34
N ALA A 344 10.61 -16.04 -13.32
CA ALA A 344 11.20 -14.72 -13.52
C ALA A 344 12.57 -14.76 -14.20
N VAL A 345 13.41 -15.74 -13.85
CA VAL A 345 14.79 -15.87 -14.36
C VAL A 345 14.81 -16.01 -15.89
N TRP A 346 13.88 -16.75 -16.48
CA TRP A 346 13.86 -16.96 -17.93
C TRP A 346 12.90 -16.02 -18.66
N LEU A 347 11.80 -15.61 -18.02
CA LEU A 347 10.76 -14.79 -18.65
C LEU A 347 11.16 -13.31 -18.77
N LEU A 348 11.79 -12.73 -17.73
CA LEU A 348 12.16 -11.31 -17.76
C LEU A 348 13.18 -10.97 -18.86
N PRO A 349 14.27 -11.75 -19.06
CA PRO A 349 15.17 -11.52 -20.18
C PRO A 349 14.48 -11.68 -21.53
N LEU A 350 13.59 -12.66 -21.66
CA LEU A 350 12.83 -12.89 -22.89
C LEU A 350 11.93 -11.69 -23.23
N CYS A 351 11.20 -11.15 -22.25
CA CYS A 351 10.37 -9.95 -22.43
C CYS A 351 11.20 -8.68 -22.74
N TYR A 352 12.43 -8.60 -22.21
CA TYR A 352 13.33 -7.49 -22.51
C TYR A 352 13.78 -7.51 -23.98
N VAL A 353 14.15 -8.68 -24.50
CA VAL A 353 14.65 -8.85 -25.87
C VAL A 353 13.51 -8.85 -26.89
N HIS A 354 12.35 -9.41 -26.54
CA HIS A 354 11.18 -9.53 -27.42
C HIS A 354 9.94 -8.84 -26.83
N PRO A 355 9.91 -7.50 -26.78
CA PRO A 355 8.82 -6.76 -26.13
C PRO A 355 7.50 -6.75 -26.93
N MET A 356 7.55 -6.93 -28.26
CA MET A 356 6.41 -6.69 -29.16
C MET A 356 5.71 -7.96 -29.67
N GLY A 357 6.12 -9.17 -29.25
CA GLY A 357 5.45 -10.40 -29.65
C GLY A 357 6.29 -11.67 -29.46
N LEU A 358 5.69 -12.79 -29.86
CA LEU A 358 6.38 -14.09 -29.84
C LEU A 358 7.62 -14.04 -30.74
N PRO A 359 8.73 -14.63 -30.30
CA PRO A 359 9.93 -14.66 -31.11
C PRO A 359 9.68 -15.44 -32.39
N ALA A 360 9.86 -14.79 -33.54
CA ALA A 360 9.70 -15.43 -34.84
C ALA A 360 10.84 -16.41 -35.19
N SER A 361 11.90 -16.45 -34.36
CA SER A 361 13.08 -17.30 -34.56
C SER A 361 13.08 -18.52 -33.64
N ALA A 362 13.72 -19.61 -34.09
CA ALA A 362 13.72 -20.90 -33.40
C ALA A 362 14.40 -20.86 -32.01
N GLY A 363 15.43 -20.03 -31.83
CA GLY A 363 16.19 -19.94 -30.58
C GLY A 363 15.36 -19.47 -29.38
N PRO A 364 14.68 -18.31 -29.45
CA PRO A 364 13.89 -17.83 -28.33
C PRO A 364 12.55 -18.59 -28.16
N LEU A 365 12.04 -19.28 -29.20
CA LEU A 365 10.97 -20.28 -29.03
C LEU A 365 11.45 -21.49 -28.23
N ALA A 366 12.65 -22.00 -28.51
CA ALA A 366 13.26 -23.07 -27.72
C ALA A 366 13.53 -22.64 -26.27
N TRP A 367 13.97 -21.41 -26.05
CA TRP A 367 14.12 -20.81 -24.71
C TRP A 367 12.78 -20.74 -23.96
N ALA A 368 11.72 -20.24 -24.60
CA ALA A 368 10.39 -20.18 -24.02
C ALA A 368 9.81 -21.57 -23.74
N GLY A 369 10.02 -22.52 -24.66
CA GLY A 369 9.63 -23.92 -24.51
C GLY A 369 10.35 -24.60 -23.34
N ALA A 370 11.67 -24.49 -23.28
CA ALA A 370 12.49 -25.02 -22.18
C ALA A 370 12.14 -24.39 -20.84
N GLY A 371 11.93 -23.06 -20.79
CA GLY A 371 11.50 -22.35 -19.58
C GLY A 371 10.11 -22.77 -19.10
N THR A 372 9.16 -22.96 -20.03
CA THR A 372 7.82 -23.44 -19.72
C THR A 372 7.85 -24.88 -19.20
N LEU A 373 8.62 -25.76 -19.86
CA LEU A 373 8.81 -27.15 -19.42
C LEU A 373 9.46 -27.22 -18.04
N GLY A 374 10.52 -26.45 -17.78
CA GLY A 374 11.16 -26.39 -16.46
C GLY A 374 10.21 -25.89 -15.37
N THR A 375 9.39 -24.89 -15.68
CA THR A 375 8.36 -24.39 -14.76
C THR A 375 7.26 -25.43 -14.50
N LEU A 376 6.86 -26.18 -15.54
CA LEU A 376 5.88 -27.27 -15.42
C LEU A 376 6.41 -28.44 -14.59
N VAL A 377 7.67 -28.85 -14.78
CA VAL A 377 8.31 -29.90 -13.97
C VAL A 377 8.32 -29.52 -12.49
N LEU A 378 8.54 -28.24 -12.16
CA LEU A 378 8.50 -27.74 -10.78
C LEU A 378 7.07 -27.64 -10.20
N LEU A 379 6.04 -27.68 -11.04
CA LEU A 379 4.63 -27.65 -10.64
C LEU A 379 4.03 -29.06 -10.45
N VAL A 380 4.67 -30.09 -11.01
CA VAL A 380 4.29 -31.50 -10.79
C VAL A 380 5.01 -31.98 -9.52
N PRO A 381 4.27 -32.39 -8.47
CA PRO A 381 4.86 -32.87 -7.22
C PRO A 381 5.60 -34.20 -7.37
#